data_AF-A0A3D8X7N7-F1
#
_entry.id   AF-A0A3D8X7N7-F1
#
_cell.length_a   1.000
_cell.length_b   1.000
_cell.length_c   1.000
_cell.angle_alpha   90.00
_cell.angle_beta   90.00
_cell.angle_gamma   90.00
#
_symmetry.space_group_name_H-M   'P 1'
#
loop_
_entity.id
_entity.type
_entity.pdbx_description
1 polymer ?
#
loop_
_entity_poly.entity_id
_entity_poly.type
_entity_poly.pdbx_seq_one_letter_code
_entity_poly.pdbx_strand_id
1 'polypeptide(L)'
;MRNVVSAQAASNWSKKVYEPFQKQIKPLLDAEIPTLRPQLQLSGVGEALPRQTCGMHNFGYKDLLTSTSNTNPAETVGLFQTFCLYTLIENPVFNSGETFSVDPKAPVFQLSAESCVLFESDDPFYNPYGVWRLNKIS
;
A
#
# COMPACT_ATOMS: atom_id res chain seq x y z
N MET A 1 -11.14 -4.23 18.65
CA MET A 1 -9.84 -4.21 19.33
C MET A 1 -8.90 -3.40 18.46
N ARG A 2 -8.09 -2.51 19.04
CA ARG A 2 -7.16 -1.66 18.28
C ARG A 2 -5.90 -2.48 17.97
N ASN A 3 -5.68 -2.88 16.72
CA ASN A 3 -4.36 -3.36 16.27
C ASN A 3 -3.44 -2.14 16.08
N VAL A 4 -3.10 -1.49 17.19
CA VAL A 4 -2.09 -0.43 17.20
C VAL A 4 -0.75 -1.15 17.32
N VAL A 5 -0.01 -1.21 16.21
CA VAL A 5 1.42 -1.50 16.27
C VAL A 5 2.03 -0.43 17.17
N SER A 6 2.55 -0.82 18.32
CA SER A 6 3.12 0.15 19.27
C SER A 6 4.25 0.92 18.60
N ALA A 7 4.50 2.16 19.04
CA ALA A 7 5.61 2.97 18.55
C ALA A 7 6.95 2.24 18.54
N GLN A 8 7.17 1.45 19.59
CA GLN A 8 8.36 0.65 19.73
C GLN A 8 8.36 -0.53 18.75
N ALA A 9 7.23 -1.19 18.53
CA ALA A 9 7.11 -2.27 17.55
C ALA A 9 7.28 -1.76 16.12
N ALA A 10 6.71 -0.60 15.78
CA ALA A 10 6.88 0.04 14.46
C ALA A 10 8.33 0.49 14.23
N SER A 11 8.97 1.10 15.23
CA SER A 11 10.38 1.49 15.15
C SER A 11 11.33 0.28 15.06
N ASN A 12 11.07 -0.76 15.85
CA ASN A 12 11.85 -1.99 15.83
C ASN A 12 11.68 -2.73 14.50
N TRP A 13 10.47 -2.76 13.94
CA TRP A 13 10.18 -3.32 12.62
C TRP A 13 10.87 -2.54 11.51
N SER A 14 10.77 -1.20 11.53
CA SER A 14 11.43 -0.33 10.56
C SER A 14 12.94 -0.62 10.48
N LYS A 15 13.62 -0.69 11.63
CA LYS A 15 15.06 -0.99 11.68
C LYS A 15 15.42 -2.41 11.28
N LYS A 16 14.58 -3.40 11.61
CA LYS A 16 14.89 -4.83 11.42
C LYS A 16 14.51 -5.34 10.04
N VAL A 17 13.47 -4.77 9.43
CA VAL A 17 12.84 -5.30 8.22
C VAL A 17 12.83 -4.25 7.12
N TYR A 18 12.24 -3.08 7.37
CA TYR A 18 12.10 -2.06 6.32
C TYR A 18 13.43 -1.49 5.85
N GLU A 19 14.31 -1.05 6.75
CA GLU A 19 15.61 -0.45 6.41
C GLU A 19 16.55 -1.42 5.67
N PRO A 20 16.73 -2.69 6.10
CA PRO A 20 17.54 -3.65 5.36
C PRO A 20 16.93 -3.99 3.99
N PHE A 21 15.61 -4.15 3.93
CA PHE A 21 14.90 -4.39 2.69
C PHE A 21 15.04 -3.21 1.72
N GLN A 22 14.81 -1.98 2.18
CA GLN A 22 15.02 -0.77 1.39
C GLN A 22 16.46 -0.69 0.88
N LYS A 23 17.48 -1.01 1.69
CA LYS A 23 18.87 -1.08 1.21
C LYS A 23 19.11 -2.16 0.17
N GLN A 24 18.42 -3.29 0.26
CA GLN A 24 18.53 -4.40 -0.70
C GLN A 24 17.83 -4.08 -2.03
N ILE A 25 16.70 -3.36 -1.96
CA ILE A 25 15.82 -3.13 -3.11
C ILE A 25 16.14 -1.79 -3.77
N LYS A 26 16.70 -0.81 -3.04
CA LYS A 26 17.12 0.49 -3.58
C LYS A 26 18.04 0.37 -4.80
N PRO A 27 19.06 -0.49 -4.84
CA PRO A 27 19.84 -0.74 -6.04
C PRO A 27 19.03 -1.33 -7.20
N LEU A 28 17.97 -2.11 -6.92
CA LEU A 28 17.08 -2.68 -7.94
C LEU A 28 16.05 -1.65 -8.44
N LEU A 29 15.64 -0.71 -7.59
CA LEU A 29 14.78 0.44 -7.94
C LEU A 29 15.57 1.52 -8.69
N ASP A 30 16.85 1.70 -8.33
CA ASP A 30 17.76 2.68 -8.92
C ASP A 30 18.39 2.16 -10.21
N ALA A 31 18.65 0.85 -10.31
CA ALA A 31 18.94 0.20 -11.58
C ALA A 31 17.74 0.43 -12.51
N GLU A 32 18.00 0.92 -13.72
CA GLU A 32 17.01 1.09 -14.79
C GLU A 32 16.50 -0.28 -15.26
N ILE A 33 15.78 -1.00 -14.41
CA ILE A 33 14.92 -2.11 -14.79
C ILE A 33 13.49 -1.55 -14.70
N PRO A 34 12.94 -0.99 -15.80
CA PRO A 34 11.62 -0.37 -15.81
C PRO A 34 10.50 -1.33 -15.37
N THR A 35 10.78 -2.63 -15.37
CA THR A 35 9.86 -3.73 -15.08
C THR A 35 9.89 -4.23 -13.63
N LEU A 36 10.92 -3.89 -12.83
CA LEU A 36 11.04 -4.32 -11.43
C LEU A 36 10.75 -3.22 -10.41
N ARG A 37 10.66 -1.96 -10.84
CA ARG A 37 9.84 -1.01 -10.08
C ARG A 37 8.44 -1.61 -10.11
N PRO A 38 7.75 -1.82 -8.98
CA PRO A 38 6.30 -1.81 -9.01
C PRO A 38 5.98 -0.47 -9.64
N GLN A 39 5.67 -0.46 -10.95
CA GLN A 39 5.08 0.71 -11.54
C GLN A 39 3.75 0.77 -10.83
N LEU A 40 3.69 1.60 -9.80
CA LEU A 40 2.45 2.18 -9.39
C LEU A 40 1.94 2.85 -10.66
N GLN A 41 1.13 2.14 -11.42
CA GLN A 41 0.50 2.68 -12.62
C GLN A 41 -0.51 3.69 -12.10
N LEU A 42 -0.01 4.90 -11.86
CA LEU A 42 -0.81 6.08 -11.62
C LEU A 42 -1.43 6.43 -12.97
N SER A 43 -2.52 5.74 -13.33
CA SER A 43 -3.36 6.20 -14.43
C SER A 43 -4.00 7.53 -13.99
N GLY A 44 -3.78 8.59 -14.77
CA GLY A 44 -4.30 9.92 -14.45
C GLY A 44 -3.93 10.96 -15.50
N VAL A 45 -4.70 11.02 -16.58
CA VAL A 45 -4.70 12.16 -17.52
C VAL A 45 -6.01 12.92 -17.30
N GLY A 46 -5.96 14.05 -16.57
CA GLY A 46 -7.11 14.93 -16.30
C GLY A 46 -8.15 14.33 -15.34
N GLU A 47 -8.70 15.17 -14.45
CA GLU A 47 -9.58 14.80 -13.31
C GLU A 47 -9.10 13.62 -12.45
N ALA A 48 -8.13 13.90 -11.57
CA ALA A 48 -7.94 13.32 -10.23
C ALA A 48 -8.34 11.85 -9.98
N LEU A 49 -8.02 10.91 -10.88
CA LEU A 49 -8.25 9.48 -10.67
C LEU A 49 -7.53 8.97 -9.40
N PRO A 50 -8.18 8.11 -8.59
CA PRO A 50 -7.61 7.64 -7.34
C PRO A 50 -6.31 6.86 -7.57
N ARG A 51 -5.34 7.02 -6.67
CA ARG A 51 -4.05 6.32 -6.76
C ARG A 51 -4.22 4.89 -6.28
N GLN A 52 -3.73 3.92 -7.05
CA GLN A 52 -3.91 2.50 -6.76
C GLN A 52 -2.64 1.68 -7.01
N THR A 53 -2.45 0.61 -6.21
CA THR A 53 -1.49 -0.47 -6.53
C THR A 53 -2.11 -1.50 -7.46
N CYS A 54 -1.26 -2.18 -8.22
CA CYS A 54 -1.68 -3.31 -9.03
C CYS A 54 -0.71 -4.48 -8.84
N GLY A 55 -1.25 -5.70 -8.81
CA GLY A 55 -0.48 -6.94 -8.82
C GLY A 55 -0.40 -7.66 -7.48
N MET A 56 -1.01 -7.14 -6.40
CA MET A 56 -1.05 -7.85 -5.11
C MET A 56 -1.82 -9.17 -5.17
N HIS A 57 -2.72 -9.33 -6.15
CA HIS A 57 -3.43 -10.58 -6.40
C HIS A 57 -2.50 -11.76 -6.73
N ASN A 58 -1.32 -11.50 -7.32
CA ASN A 58 -0.31 -12.55 -7.58
C ASN A 58 0.22 -13.21 -6.31
N PHE A 59 0.06 -12.53 -5.17
CA PHE A 59 0.45 -13.01 -3.85
C PHE A 59 -0.76 -13.39 -2.97
N GLY A 60 -1.98 -13.33 -3.50
CA GLY A 60 -3.19 -13.65 -2.74
C GLY A 60 -3.79 -12.49 -1.94
N TYR A 61 -3.40 -11.23 -2.21
CA TYR A 61 -3.82 -10.07 -1.42
C TYR A 61 -4.59 -9.02 -2.23
N LYS A 62 -5.36 -8.20 -1.50
CA LYS A 62 -6.04 -6.99 -2.01
C LYS A 62 -5.03 -5.93 -2.47
N ASP A 63 -5.37 -5.19 -3.52
CA ASP A 63 -4.65 -3.98 -3.91
C ASP A 63 -5.05 -2.79 -3.02
N LEU A 64 -4.30 -1.68 -3.06
CA LEU A 64 -4.58 -0.47 -2.30
C LEU A 64 -5.15 0.63 -3.19
N LEU A 65 -6.01 1.45 -2.61
CA LEU A 65 -6.64 2.58 -3.28
C LEU A 65 -6.69 3.79 -2.32
N THR A 66 -6.36 4.99 -2.78
CA THR A 66 -6.59 6.22 -2.00
C THR A 66 -6.99 7.40 -2.89
N SER A 67 -7.74 8.34 -2.33
CA SER A 67 -8.09 9.58 -3.03
C SER A 67 -6.85 10.46 -3.23
N THR A 68 -6.76 11.09 -4.40
CA THR A 68 -5.67 12.02 -4.77
C THR A 68 -5.60 13.25 -3.88
N SER A 69 -6.71 13.61 -3.21
CA SER A 69 -6.85 14.77 -2.33
C SER A 69 -6.19 14.63 -0.95
N ASN A 70 -5.79 13.43 -0.55
CA ASN A 70 -5.49 13.15 0.87
C ASN A 70 -3.99 13.20 1.23
N THR A 71 -3.11 13.21 0.23
CA THR A 71 -1.65 13.08 0.40
C THR A 71 -0.92 13.64 -0.81
N ASN A 72 0.34 14.03 -0.64
CA ASN A 72 1.19 14.28 -1.80
C ASN A 72 1.53 12.94 -2.52
N PRO A 73 1.90 12.95 -3.82
CA PRO A 73 2.19 11.71 -4.54
C PRO A 73 3.31 10.86 -3.92
N ALA A 74 4.38 11.48 -3.43
CA ALA A 74 5.52 10.78 -2.83
C ALA A 74 5.15 10.07 -1.51
N GLU A 75 4.36 10.72 -0.66
CA GLU A 75 3.80 10.15 0.57
C GLU A 75 2.87 8.98 0.27
N THR A 76 2.10 9.06 -0.81
CA THR A 76 1.23 7.95 -1.22
C THR A 76 2.03 6.73 -1.63
N VAL A 77 3.11 6.93 -2.40
CA VAL A 77 4.01 5.84 -2.81
C VAL A 77 4.62 5.19 -1.57
N GLY A 78 5.13 5.98 -0.63
CA GLY A 78 5.68 5.48 0.63
C GLY A 78 4.66 4.68 1.45
N LEU A 79 3.46 5.21 1.64
CA LEU A 79 2.36 4.53 2.34
C LEU A 79 2.03 3.18 1.71
N PHE A 80 1.86 3.15 0.39
CA PHE A 80 1.52 1.92 -0.34
C PHE A 80 2.63 0.89 -0.28
N GLN A 81 3.87 1.29 -0.50
CA GLN A 81 5.02 0.41 -0.38
C GLN A 81 5.12 -0.19 1.03
N THR A 82 5.01 0.63 2.07
CA THR A 82 5.07 0.14 3.45
C THR A 82 3.92 -0.81 3.76
N PHE A 83 2.68 -0.49 3.37
CA PHE A 83 1.52 -1.35 3.62
C PHE A 83 1.64 -2.70 2.90
N CYS A 84 1.98 -2.69 1.60
CA CYS A 84 2.14 -3.93 0.83
C CYS A 84 3.24 -4.82 1.41
N LEU A 85 4.39 -4.24 1.75
CA LEU A 85 5.50 -5.00 2.35
C LEU A 85 5.15 -5.55 3.72
N TYR A 86 4.51 -4.75 4.58
CA TYR A 86 4.04 -5.21 5.88
C TYR A 86 3.06 -6.38 5.72
N THR A 87 2.15 -6.28 4.76
CA THR A 87 1.19 -7.35 4.46
C THR A 87 1.88 -8.64 4.00
N LEU A 88 2.84 -8.54 3.08
CA LEU A 88 3.56 -9.70 2.53
C LEU A 88 4.46 -10.38 3.57
N ILE A 89 5.10 -9.61 4.45
CA ILE A 89 6.10 -10.12 5.39
C ILE A 89 5.45 -10.63 6.67
N GLU A 90 4.52 -9.86 7.25
CA GLU A 90 3.94 -10.14 8.56
C GLU A 90 2.60 -10.90 8.47
N ASN A 91 2.01 -10.97 7.26
CA ASN A 91 0.71 -11.58 6.99
C ASN A 91 -0.37 -11.26 8.06
N PRO A 92 -0.60 -9.96 8.36
CA PRO A 92 -1.60 -9.55 9.32
C PRO A 92 -3.01 -9.86 8.80
N VAL A 93 -3.92 -10.18 9.72
CA VAL A 93 -5.35 -10.23 9.41
C VAL A 93 -5.94 -8.85 9.63
N PHE A 94 -6.38 -8.21 8.55
CA PHE A 94 -7.07 -6.91 8.59
C PHE A 94 -8.58 -7.06 8.49
N ASN A 95 -9.31 -6.22 9.22
CA ASN A 95 -10.76 -6.06 9.09
C ASN A 95 -11.11 -4.67 8.56
N SER A 96 -12.19 -4.58 7.78
CA SER A 96 -12.73 -3.28 7.36
C SER A 96 -13.11 -2.44 8.58
N GLY A 97 -12.78 -1.15 8.57
CA GLY A 97 -12.95 -0.22 9.67
C GLY A 97 -11.74 -0.10 10.61
N GLU A 98 -10.78 -1.01 10.53
CA GLU A 98 -9.50 -0.89 11.25
C GLU A 98 -8.64 0.24 10.69
N THR A 99 -7.59 0.59 11.43
CA THR A 99 -6.70 1.70 11.09
C THR A 99 -5.28 1.23 10.84
N PHE A 100 -4.59 1.91 9.94
CA PHE A 100 -3.18 1.71 9.65
C PHE A 100 -2.43 3.05 9.74
N SER A 101 -1.22 3.03 10.29
CA SER A 101 -0.27 4.14 10.20
C SER A 101 1.14 3.58 10.08
N VAL A 102 1.98 4.26 9.31
CA VAL A 102 3.38 3.87 9.08
C VAL A 102 4.28 4.15 10.28
N ASP A 103 3.91 5.12 11.12
CA ASP A 103 4.63 5.54 12.33
C ASP A 103 3.65 6.22 13.31
N PRO A 104 3.86 6.14 14.64
CA PRO A 104 3.02 6.83 15.62
C PRO A 104 2.81 8.33 15.40
N LYS A 105 3.73 9.01 14.73
CA LYS A 105 3.63 10.44 14.40
C LYS A 105 3.15 10.69 12.97
N ALA A 106 2.97 9.64 12.18
CA ALA A 106 2.47 9.72 10.81
C ALA A 106 0.93 9.69 10.78
N PRO A 107 0.33 10.18 9.68
CA PRO A 107 -1.11 10.13 9.48
C PRO A 107 -1.72 8.75 9.67
N VAL A 108 -2.94 8.73 10.22
CA VAL A 108 -3.71 7.49 10.41
C VAL A 108 -4.71 7.37 9.29
N PHE A 109 -4.78 6.17 8.72
CA PHE A 109 -5.69 5.81 7.64
C PHE A 109 -6.66 4.76 8.13
N GLN A 110 -7.95 4.96 7.89
CA GLN A 110 -8.95 3.90 8.04
C GLN A 110 -8.98 3.04 6.78
N LEU A 111 -9.02 1.73 6.97
CA LEU A 111 -9.12 0.72 5.92
C LEU A 111 -10.59 0.42 5.63
N SER A 112 -10.97 0.42 4.36
CA SER A 112 -12.28 -0.07 3.91
C SER A 112 -12.10 -1.14 2.85
N ALA A 113 -12.65 -2.33 3.08
CA ALA A 113 -12.59 -3.41 2.11
C ALA A 113 -13.64 -3.18 1.01
N GLU A 114 -13.21 -3.19 -0.24
CA GLU A 114 -14.07 -3.02 -1.41
C GLU A 114 -13.75 -4.10 -2.46
N SER A 115 -14.69 -4.33 -3.39
CA SER A 115 -14.44 -5.14 -4.58
C SER A 115 -13.55 -4.37 -5.57
N CYS A 116 -12.83 -5.08 -6.44
CA CYS A 116 -12.15 -4.43 -7.56
C CYS A 116 -13.22 -3.96 -8.55
N VAL A 117 -13.28 -2.64 -8.77
CA VAL A 117 -14.24 -2.00 -9.70
C VAL A 117 -13.54 -1.28 -10.86
N LEU A 118 -12.20 -1.23 -10.83
CA LEU A 118 -11.40 -0.51 -11.82
C LEU A 118 -11.05 -1.38 -13.03
N PHE A 119 -11.17 -2.70 -12.89
CA PHE A 119 -10.89 -3.68 -13.93
C PHE A 119 -12.05 -4.68 -13.98
N GLU A 120 -12.39 -5.15 -15.18
CA GLU A 120 -13.37 -6.23 -15.38
C GLU A 120 -12.75 -7.58 -15.04
N SER A 121 -13.57 -8.58 -14.73
CA SER A 121 -13.08 -9.87 -14.18
C SER A 121 -12.17 -10.68 -15.12
N ASP A 122 -12.20 -10.40 -16.42
CA ASP A 122 -11.36 -11.01 -17.45
C ASP A 122 -10.07 -10.22 -17.75
N ASP A 123 -9.89 -9.06 -17.12
CA ASP A 123 -8.69 -8.24 -17.25
C ASP A 123 -7.53 -8.82 -16.41
N PRO A 124 -6.30 -8.92 -16.94
CA PRO A 124 -5.13 -9.39 -16.18
C PRO A 124 -4.81 -8.60 -14.90
N PHE A 125 -5.28 -7.36 -14.80
CA PHE A 125 -5.11 -6.50 -13.63
C PHE A 125 -6.27 -6.60 -12.62
N TYR A 126 -7.31 -7.38 -12.94
CA TYR A 126 -8.39 -7.67 -12.01
C TYR A 126 -7.87 -8.32 -10.75
N ASN A 127 -8.19 -7.73 -9.61
CA ASN A 127 -7.89 -8.32 -8.32
C ASN A 127 -9.13 -9.03 -7.76
N PRO A 128 -9.20 -10.38 -7.80
CA PRO A 128 -10.35 -11.13 -7.26
C PRO A 128 -10.46 -11.02 -5.73
N TYR A 129 -9.38 -10.65 -5.04
CA TYR A 129 -9.40 -10.38 -3.61
C TYR A 129 -9.98 -9.00 -3.31
N GLY A 130 -10.06 -8.10 -4.29
CA GLY A 130 -10.59 -6.75 -4.18
C GLY A 130 -9.53 -5.71 -3.82
N VAL A 131 -9.96 -4.62 -3.19
CA VAL A 131 -9.10 -3.49 -2.82
C VAL A 131 -9.31 -3.04 -1.37
N TRP A 132 -8.27 -2.49 -0.77
CA TRP A 132 -8.31 -1.70 0.45
C TRP A 132 -8.34 -0.22 0.10
N ARG A 133 -9.44 0.47 0.39
CA ARG A 133 -9.49 1.93 0.34
C ARG A 133 -8.93 2.51 1.64
N LEU A 134 -7.94 3.38 1.50
CA LEU A 134 -7.28 4.08 2.60
C LEU A 134 -7.79 5.51 2.67
N ASN A 135 -8.54 5.82 3.72
CA ASN A 135 -9.07 7.16 3.99
C ASN A 135 -8.30 7.79 5.16
N LYS A 136 -7.66 8.94 4.95
CA LYS A 136 -6.95 9.65 6.01
C LYS A 136 -7.96 10.21 7.02
N ILE A 137 -7.74 9.94 8.31
CA ILE A 137 -8.62 10.38 9.40
C ILE A 137 -7.92 11.26 10.45
N SER A 138 -6.59 11.36 10.41
CA SER A 138 -5.79 12.31 11.22
C SER A 138 -4.48 12.65 10.52
#